data_AF-A0A976XJ08-F1
#
_entry.id   AF-A0A976XJ08-F1
#
_cell.length_a   1.000
_cell.length_b   1.000
_cell.length_c   1.000
_cell.angle_alpha   90.00
_cell.angle_beta   90.00
_cell.angle_gamma   90.00
#
_symmetry.space_group_name_H-M   'P 1'
#
loop_
_entity.id
_entity.type
_entity.pdbx_description
1 polymer ?
#
loop_
_entity_poly.entity_id
_entity_poly.type
_entity_poly.pdbx_seq_one_letter_code
_entity_poly.pdbx_strand_id
1 'polypeptide(L)'
;MKLIAFLAVFLIKLAVSEELDELLGVLQGKFEKPDIKSTIEHLMDNYEFSEKAVIGAYKRCNDEKVEDENLLSCFIGGLYREKILENHKVMLCTSEYFSGTYMDCFLTCFENYTPECFTCVGEHLPDLLDCILGLPYEFQ
;
A
#
# COMPACT_ATOMS: atom_id res chain seq x y z
N MET A 1 -24.65 10.63 -14.05
CA MET A 1 -23.24 10.45 -13.60
C MET A 1 -23.09 10.26 -12.09
N LYS A 2 -23.63 11.14 -11.23
CA LYS A 2 -23.47 11.00 -9.75
C LYS A 2 -24.01 9.68 -9.15
N LEU A 3 -25.12 9.16 -9.67
CA LEU A 3 -25.73 7.92 -9.17
C LEU A 3 -24.88 6.66 -9.46
N ILE A 4 -24.24 6.62 -10.63
CA ILE A 4 -23.41 5.48 -11.07
C ILE A 4 -22.12 5.43 -10.25
N ALA A 5 -21.49 6.58 -10.01
CA ALA A 5 -20.31 6.66 -9.15
C ALA A 5 -20.61 6.25 -7.71
N PHE A 6 -21.77 6.63 -7.18
CA PHE A 6 -22.19 6.24 -5.83
C PHE A 6 -22.43 4.74 -5.71
N LEU A 7 -23.10 4.13 -6.69
CA LEU A 7 -23.30 2.68 -6.76
C LEU A 7 -21.98 1.92 -6.87
N ALA A 8 -21.04 2.40 -7.69
CA ALA A 8 -19.72 1.78 -7.84
C ALA A 8 -18.92 1.82 -6.53
N VAL A 9 -18.89 2.97 -5.84
CA VAL A 9 -18.20 3.10 -4.54
C VAL A 9 -18.84 2.21 -3.48
N PHE A 10 -20.16 2.10 -3.47
CA PHE A 10 -20.88 1.24 -2.53
C PHE A 10 -20.60 -0.25 -2.76
N LEU A 11 -20.56 -0.69 -4.02
CA LEU A 11 -20.20 -2.07 -4.38
C LEU A 11 -18.75 -2.40 -4.01
N ILE A 12 -17.82 -1.45 -4.20
CA ILE A 12 -16.42 -1.63 -3.80
C ILE A 12 -16.31 -1.77 -2.29
N LYS A 13 -17.02 -0.93 -1.51
CA LYS A 13 -17.02 -1.05 -0.05
C LYS A 13 -17.58 -2.39 0.43
N LEU A 14 -18.65 -2.87 -0.19
CA LEU A 14 -19.23 -4.18 0.14
C LEU A 14 -18.24 -5.32 -0.14
N ALA A 15 -17.57 -5.29 -1.29
CA ALA A 15 -16.58 -6.32 -1.64
C ALA A 15 -15.39 -6.35 -0.67
N VAL A 16 -14.88 -5.18 -0.27
CA VAL A 16 -13.78 -5.08 0.71
C VAL A 16 -14.21 -5.60 2.09
N SER A 17 -15.44 -5.29 2.51
CA SER A 17 -16.00 -5.78 3.79
C SER A 17 -16.16 -7.30 3.79
N GLU A 18 -16.61 -7.90 2.69
CA GLU A 18 -16.76 -9.36 2.57
C GLU A 18 -15.40 -10.07 2.60
N GLU A 19 -14.41 -9.52 1.90
CA GLU A 19 -13.03 -10.03 1.91
C GLU A 19 -12.40 -9.95 3.31
N LEU A 20 -12.67 -8.87 4.06
CA LEU A 20 -12.23 -8.74 5.44
C LEU A 20 -12.86 -9.80 6.35
N ASP A 21 -14.17 -10.03 6.24
CA ASP A 21 -14.87 -11.04 7.05
C ASP A 21 -14.33 -12.45 6.79
N GLU A 22 -14.04 -12.80 5.53
CA GLU A 22 -13.43 -14.08 5.17
C GLU A 22 -12.03 -14.22 5.79
N LEU A 23 -11.20 -13.18 5.66
CA LEU A 23 -9.85 -13.13 6.23
C LEU A 23 -9.85 -13.27 7.76
N LEU A 24 -10.76 -12.59 8.45
CA LEU A 24 -10.91 -12.72 9.90
C LEU A 24 -11.30 -14.15 10.28
N GLY A 25 -12.14 -14.81 9.48
CA GLY A 25 -12.47 -16.22 9.64
C GLY A 25 -11.25 -17.14 9.49
N VAL A 26 -10.42 -16.91 8.48
CA VAL A 26 -9.19 -17.70 8.24
C VAL A 26 -8.19 -17.52 9.38
N LEU A 27 -7.94 -16.28 9.81
CA LEU A 27 -7.02 -15.99 10.91
C LEU A 27 -7.50 -16.57 12.22
N GLN A 28 -8.80 -16.48 12.52
CA GLN A 28 -9.40 -17.09 13.71
C GLN A 28 -9.27 -18.62 13.70
N GLY A 29 -9.42 -19.25 12.53
CA GLY A 29 -9.24 -20.70 12.37
C GLY A 29 -7.79 -21.16 12.53
N LYS A 30 -6.81 -20.33 12.16
CA LYS A 30 -5.37 -20.62 12.32
C LYS A 30 -4.86 -20.32 13.71
N PHE A 31 -5.45 -19.34 14.40
CA PHE A 31 -5.01 -18.87 15.70
C PHE A 31 -6.21 -18.82 16.66
N GLU A 32 -6.58 -19.96 17.23
CA GLU A 32 -7.70 -20.04 18.19
C GLU A 32 -7.44 -19.26 19.50
N LYS A 33 -6.17 -19.05 19.87
CA LYS A 33 -5.78 -18.24 21.04
C LYS A 33 -4.49 -17.45 20.74
N PRO A 34 -4.43 -16.14 21.05
CA PRO A 34 -5.50 -15.28 21.57
C PRO A 34 -6.65 -15.04 20.56
N ASP A 35 -7.76 -14.41 20.99
CA ASP A 35 -8.87 -14.01 20.12
C ASP A 35 -8.39 -12.98 19.09
N ILE A 36 -7.92 -13.48 17.95
CA ILE A 36 -7.31 -12.68 16.90
C ILE A 36 -8.35 -11.79 16.23
N LYS A 37 -9.57 -12.27 16.03
CA LYS A 37 -10.64 -11.48 15.43
C LYS A 37 -10.90 -10.21 16.26
N SER A 38 -11.16 -10.37 17.56
CA SER A 38 -11.40 -9.22 18.44
C SER A 38 -10.18 -8.30 18.52
N THR A 39 -8.97 -8.86 18.48
CA THR A 39 -7.74 -8.06 18.46
C THR A 39 -7.64 -7.19 17.21
N ILE A 40 -7.96 -7.73 16.03
CA ILE A 40 -7.92 -6.99 14.76
C ILE A 40 -9.02 -5.92 14.73
N GLU A 41 -10.24 -6.25 15.15
CA GLU A 41 -11.34 -5.27 15.27
C GLU A 41 -10.93 -4.11 16.20
N HIS A 42 -10.34 -4.41 17.35
CA HIS A 42 -9.85 -3.40 18.29
C HIS A 42 -8.72 -2.54 17.69
N LEU A 43 -7.86 -3.11 16.84
CA LEU A 43 -6.82 -2.36 16.12
C LEU A 43 -7.45 -1.40 15.11
N MET A 44 -8.45 -1.85 14.36
CA MET A 44 -9.17 -1.01 13.39
C MET A 44 -9.89 0.15 14.09
N ASP A 45 -10.60 -0.13 15.17
CA ASP A 45 -11.40 0.87 15.88
C ASP A 45 -10.56 1.90 16.65
N ASN A 46 -9.50 1.47 17.34
CA ASN A 46 -8.74 2.36 18.24
C ASN A 46 -7.46 2.93 17.64
N TYR A 47 -6.91 2.29 16.60
CA TYR A 47 -5.66 2.71 15.98
C TYR A 47 -5.84 3.09 14.50
N GLU A 48 -7.09 3.19 14.05
CA GLU A 48 -7.49 3.65 12.72
C GLU A 48 -6.84 2.84 11.58
N PHE A 49 -6.63 1.54 11.78
CA PHE A 49 -6.22 0.67 10.66
C PHE A 49 -7.40 0.51 9.70
N SER A 50 -7.21 0.81 8.43
CA SER A 50 -8.28 0.57 7.44
C SER A 50 -8.43 -0.92 7.14
N GLU A 51 -9.61 -1.31 6.64
CA GLU A 51 -9.87 -2.67 6.14
C GLU A 51 -8.82 -3.08 5.07
N LYS A 52 -8.41 -2.13 4.22
CA LYS A 52 -7.40 -2.37 3.18
C LYS A 52 -6.02 -2.65 3.75
N ALA A 53 -5.64 -1.98 4.85
CA ALA A 53 -4.36 -2.24 5.51
C ALA A 53 -4.32 -3.66 6.10
N VAL A 54 -5.44 -4.10 6.70
CA VAL A 54 -5.57 -5.46 7.26
C VAL A 54 -5.49 -6.51 6.15
N ILE A 55 -6.25 -6.33 5.07
CA ILE A 55 -6.24 -7.23 3.90
C ILE A 55 -4.85 -7.26 3.24
N GLY A 56 -4.25 -6.09 3.01
CA GLY A 56 -2.94 -5.95 2.38
C GLY A 56 -1.83 -6.62 3.19
N ALA A 57 -1.86 -6.49 4.51
CA ALA A 57 -0.92 -7.12 5.42
C ALA A 57 -0.95 -8.66 5.31
N TYR A 58 -2.14 -9.26 5.28
CA TYR A 58 -2.30 -10.70 5.15
C TYR A 58 -1.95 -11.20 3.75
N LYS A 59 -2.43 -10.50 2.71
CA LYS A 59 -2.20 -10.86 1.30
C LYS A 59 -0.71 -10.97 1.00
N ARG A 60 0.10 -10.03 1.49
CA ARG A 60 1.56 -10.07 1.39
C ARG A 60 2.14 -11.37 1.95
N CYS A 61 1.76 -11.76 3.17
CA CYS A 61 2.25 -12.98 3.79
C CYS A 61 1.85 -14.23 3.01
N ASN A 62 0.65 -14.22 2.42
CA ASN A 62 0.17 -15.30 1.56
C ASN A 62 0.92 -15.37 0.22
N ASP A 63 1.17 -14.21 -0.42
CA ASP A 63 1.92 -14.11 -1.68
C ASP A 63 3.38 -14.55 -1.49
N GLU A 64 3.98 -14.25 -0.34
CA GLU A 64 5.32 -14.70 0.07
C GLU A 64 5.35 -16.16 0.55
N LYS A 65 4.19 -16.85 0.62
CA LYS A 65 4.03 -18.24 1.06
C LYS A 65 4.66 -18.50 2.44
N VAL A 66 4.47 -17.55 3.36
CA VAL A 66 4.99 -17.65 4.73
C VAL A 66 4.36 -18.85 5.44
N GLU A 67 5.18 -19.64 6.12
CA GLU A 67 4.73 -20.79 6.91
C GLU A 67 3.83 -20.35 8.07
N ASP A 68 2.88 -21.21 8.45
CA ASP A 68 1.87 -20.90 9.48
C ASP A 68 2.48 -20.45 10.83
N GLU A 69 3.64 -21.00 11.21
CA GLU A 69 4.37 -20.62 12.43
C GLU A 69 4.88 -19.16 12.41
N ASN A 70 5.14 -18.62 11.22
CA ASN A 70 5.65 -17.27 11.02
C ASN A 70 4.58 -16.29 10.53
N LEU A 71 3.39 -16.78 10.20
CA LEU A 71 2.28 -16.00 9.63
C LEU A 71 1.86 -14.84 10.54
N LEU A 72 1.76 -15.05 11.85
CA LEU A 72 1.39 -13.97 12.79
C LEU A 72 2.45 -12.87 12.84
N SER A 73 3.74 -13.25 12.84
CA SER A 73 4.85 -12.30 12.83
C SER A 73 4.87 -11.49 11.53
N CYS A 74 4.71 -12.18 10.39
CA CYS A 74 4.58 -11.52 9.10
C CYS A 74 3.38 -10.57 9.06
N PHE A 75 2.22 -11.00 9.56
CA PHE A 75 1.00 -10.21 9.56
C PHE A 75 1.15 -8.93 10.39
N ILE A 76 1.73 -9.00 11.60
CA ILE A 76 2.00 -7.84 12.45
C ILE A 76 2.98 -6.86 11.76
N GLY A 77 4.05 -7.39 11.14
CA GLY A 77 4.98 -6.57 10.35
C GLY A 77 4.31 -5.91 9.15
N GLY A 78 3.43 -6.65 8.47
CA GLY A 78 2.60 -6.18 7.37
C GLY A 78 1.68 -5.04 7.80
N LEU A 79 0.98 -5.18 8.94
CA LEU A 79 0.10 -4.14 9.46
C LEU A 79 0.85 -2.82 9.69
N TYR A 80 2.01 -2.87 10.36
CA TYR A 80 2.83 -1.68 10.58
C TYR A 80 3.24 -1.02 9.26
N ARG A 81 3.66 -1.82 8.27
CA ARG A 81 4.01 -1.33 6.94
C ARG A 81 2.82 -0.68 6.23
N GLU A 82 1.66 -1.33 6.21
CA GLU A 82 0.47 -0.78 5.53
C GLU A 82 -0.01 0.50 6.21
N LYS A 83 0.06 0.60 7.54
CA LYS A 83 -0.28 1.84 8.27
C LYS A 83 0.66 2.99 7.94
N ILE A 84 1.96 2.72 7.81
CA ILE A 84 2.94 3.71 7.35
C ILE A 84 2.62 4.14 5.92
N LEU A 85 2.33 3.18 5.04
CA LEU A 85 1.95 3.49 3.66
C LEU A 85 0.71 4.36 3.61
N GLU A 86 -0.33 4.07 4.38
CA GLU A 86 -1.53 4.91 4.45
C GLU A 86 -1.22 6.33 4.93
N ASN A 87 -0.46 6.45 6.02
CA ASN A 87 -0.17 7.74 6.66
C ASN A 87 0.80 8.59 5.85
N HIS A 88 1.73 7.96 5.13
CA HIS A 88 2.86 8.62 4.49
C HIS A 88 2.94 8.41 2.98
N LYS A 89 1.89 7.85 2.35
CA LYS A 89 1.85 7.54 0.90
C LYS A 89 2.42 8.67 0.05
N VAL A 90 1.85 9.85 0.21
CA VAL A 90 2.23 11.04 -0.58
C VAL A 90 3.69 11.41 -0.33
N MET A 91 4.15 11.37 0.92
CA MET A 91 5.53 11.69 1.28
C MET A 91 6.51 10.66 0.71
N LEU A 92 6.18 9.37 0.75
CA LEU A 92 6.99 8.30 0.17
C LEU A 92 7.07 8.42 -1.35
N CYS A 93 5.92 8.54 -2.04
CA CYS A 93 5.89 8.73 -3.50
C CYS A 93 6.68 9.98 -3.93
N THR A 94 6.52 11.09 -3.20
CA THR A 94 7.23 12.34 -3.48
C THR A 94 8.73 12.20 -3.23
N SER A 95 9.14 11.47 -2.18
CA SER A 95 10.55 11.21 -1.89
C SER A 95 11.20 10.34 -2.97
N GLU A 96 10.51 9.32 -3.46
CA GLU A 96 11.00 8.48 -4.57
C GLU A 96 11.14 9.29 -5.86
N TYR A 97 10.14 10.12 -6.20
CA TYR A 97 10.21 11.05 -7.34
C TYR A 97 11.43 11.97 -7.27
N PHE A 98 11.64 12.62 -6.12
CA PHE A 98 12.79 13.51 -5.94
C PHE A 98 14.11 12.75 -6.01
N SER A 99 14.17 11.53 -5.46
CA SER A 99 15.38 10.69 -5.54
C SER A 99 15.70 10.30 -6.98
N GLY A 100 14.72 9.81 -7.75
CA GLY A 100 14.90 9.44 -9.16
C GLY A 100 15.28 10.64 -10.02
N THR A 101 14.50 11.72 -9.91
CA THR A 101 14.78 12.98 -10.63
C THR A 101 16.14 13.55 -10.28
N TYR A 102 16.53 13.54 -9.00
CA TYR A 102 17.83 14.04 -8.58
C TYR A 102 18.96 13.19 -9.15
N MET A 103 18.88 11.86 -9.06
CA MET A 103 19.95 10.99 -9.55
C MET A 103 20.13 11.12 -11.07
N ASP A 104 19.05 11.04 -11.84
CA ASP A 104 19.13 11.06 -13.30
C ASP A 104 19.50 12.44 -13.84
N CYS A 105 18.94 13.51 -13.26
CA CYS A 105 19.32 14.87 -13.65
C CYS A 105 20.71 15.25 -13.21
N PHE A 106 21.14 14.83 -12.01
CA PHE A 106 22.49 15.10 -11.55
C PHE A 106 23.52 14.44 -12.47
N LEU A 107 23.31 13.18 -12.84
CA LEU A 107 24.18 12.47 -13.78
C LEU A 107 24.20 13.15 -15.16
N THR A 108 23.03 13.47 -15.72
CA THR A 108 22.92 14.13 -17.03
C THR A 108 23.59 15.51 -17.04
N CYS A 109 23.43 16.29 -15.96
CA CYS A 109 24.09 17.58 -15.82
C CYS A 109 25.60 17.48 -15.61
N PHE A 110 26.06 16.48 -14.86
CA PHE A 110 27.49 16.25 -14.64
C PHE A 110 28.21 15.79 -15.92
N GLU A 111 27.52 15.04 -16.79
CA GLU A 111 28.08 14.55 -18.05
C GLU A 111 28.11 15.63 -19.15
N ASN A 112 27.10 16.51 -19.21
CA ASN A 112 26.92 17.41 -20.36
C ASN A 112 27.11 18.90 -20.10
N TYR A 113 27.15 19.40 -18.84
CA TYR A 113 27.41 20.81 -18.48
C TYR A 113 26.67 21.87 -19.35
N THR A 114 25.49 21.56 -19.88
CA THR A 114 24.63 22.51 -20.61
C THR A 114 23.38 22.86 -19.80
N PRO A 115 22.77 24.04 -20.00
CA PRO A 115 21.50 24.39 -19.37
C PRO A 115 20.34 23.44 -19.71
N GLU A 116 20.42 22.72 -20.84
CA GLU A 116 19.41 21.73 -21.23
C GLU A 116 19.44 20.49 -20.33
N CYS A 117 20.45 20.30 -19.48
CA CYS A 117 20.55 19.12 -18.63
C CYS A 117 19.44 19.00 -17.57
N PHE A 118 18.63 20.04 -17.35
CA PHE A 118 17.46 20.00 -16.48
C PHE A 118 16.18 19.51 -17.18
N THR A 119 16.22 19.11 -18.45
CA THR A 119 15.03 18.60 -19.17
C THR A 119 14.48 17.31 -18.58
N CYS A 120 15.30 16.54 -17.87
CA CYS A 120 14.91 15.36 -17.09
C CYS A 120 14.03 15.69 -15.86
N VAL A 121 13.96 16.97 -15.45
CA VAL A 121 13.09 17.41 -14.36
C VAL A 121 11.64 17.32 -14.83
N GLY A 122 11.00 16.18 -14.54
CA GLY A 122 9.64 15.88 -14.96
C GLY A 122 9.48 14.51 -15.63
N GLU A 123 10.56 13.83 -16.00
CA GLU A 123 10.49 12.49 -16.61
C GLU A 123 9.85 11.46 -15.66
N HIS A 124 10.12 11.59 -14.36
CA HIS A 124 9.55 10.74 -13.30
C HIS A 124 8.16 11.22 -12.80
N LEU A 125 7.59 12.27 -13.39
CA LEU A 125 6.30 12.81 -12.94
C LEU A 125 5.12 11.82 -13.14
N PRO A 126 5.06 11.03 -14.23
CA PRO A 126 4.06 9.96 -14.35
C PRO A 126 4.12 8.95 -13.21
N ASP A 127 5.32 8.52 -12.82
CA ASP A 127 5.55 7.57 -11.74
C ASP A 127 5.05 8.09 -10.38
N LEU A 128 5.27 9.39 -10.12
CA LEU A 128 4.72 10.07 -8.95
C LEU A 128 3.18 10.01 -8.95
N LEU A 129 2.56 10.29 -10.10
CA LEU A 129 1.11 10.28 -10.24
C LEU A 129 0.54 8.86 -10.06
N ASP A 130 1.18 7.85 -10.64
CA ASP A 130 0.76 6.45 -10.53
C ASP A 130 0.88 5.95 -9.09
N CYS A 131 1.99 6.27 -8.41
CA CYS A 131 2.18 5.98 -6.99
C CYS A 131 1.07 6.62 -6.14
N ILE A 132 0.79 7.92 -6.30
CA ILE A 132 -0.23 8.64 -5.54
C ILE A 132 -1.63 8.07 -5.81
N LEU A 133 -1.97 7.83 -7.08
CA LEU A 133 -3.28 7.35 -7.50
C LEU A 133 -3.51 5.86 -7.20
N GLY A 134 -2.45 5.10 -6.88
CA GLY A 134 -2.57 3.67 -6.62
C GLY A 134 -2.97 2.87 -7.85
N LEU A 135 -2.62 3.37 -9.04
CA LEU A 135 -2.65 2.57 -10.26
C LEU A 135 -1.55 1.51 -10.14
N PRO A 136 -1.76 0.28 -10.64
CA PRO A 136 -0.77 -0.77 -10.53
C PRO A 136 0.54 -0.28 -11.15
N TYR A 137 1.57 -0.17 -10.32
CA TYR A 137 2.93 0.09 -10.73
C TYR A 137 3.37 -1.13 -11.56
N GLU A 138 3.28 -1.04 -12.89
CA GLU A 138 3.96 -1.97 -13.75
C GLU A 138 5.45 -1.62 -13.70
N PHE A 139 6.20 -2.35 -12.87
CA PHE A 139 7.66 -2.40 -13.01
C PHE A 139 7.97 -2.84 -14.45
N GLN A 140 8.52 -1.93 -15.26
CA GLN A 140 9.26 -2.27 -16.48
C GLN A 140 10.74 -2.45 -16.15
#